data_AF-A0A258CXN9-F1
#
_entry.id   AF-A0A258CXN9-F1
#
_cell.length_a   1.000
_cell.length_b   1.000
_cell.length_c   1.000
_cell.angle_alpha   90.00
_cell.angle_beta   90.00
_cell.angle_gamma   90.00
#
_symmetry.space_group_name_H-M   'P 1'
#
loop_
_entity.id
_entity.type
_entity.pdbx_description
1 polymer ?
#
loop_
_entity_poly.entity_id
_entity_poly.type
_entity_poly.pdbx_seq_one_letter_code
_entity_poly.pdbx_strand_id
1 'polypeptide(L)'
;GHTDVVPAAADDWTTDPFGAEERDGLLWGRGAVDMKDMDAMILASVAAILRAGEQPARDLIVVFFAELSCSDGFGVNGSVLMYFISHRSFGCM
;
A
#
# COMPACT_ATOMS: atom_id res chain seq x y z
N GLY A 1 -5.39 -1.40 1.86
CA GLY A 1 -4.59 -1.37 3.08
C GLY A 1 -4.74 -0.05 3.78
N HIS A 2 -3.77 0.34 4.60
CA HIS A 2 -3.68 1.67 5.16
C HIS A 2 -2.25 2.22 5.02
N THR A 3 -2.15 3.53 4.83
CA THR A 3 -0.89 4.22 4.51
C THR A 3 -0.24 4.89 5.71
N ASP A 4 -1.02 5.12 6.77
CA ASP A 4 -0.53 5.68 8.01
C ASP A 4 0.29 4.67 8.82
N VAL A 5 1.05 5.19 9.77
CA VAL A 5 1.92 4.40 10.62
C VAL A 5 1.91 4.98 12.02
N VAL A 6 2.05 4.13 13.02
CA VAL A 6 2.21 4.60 14.40
C VAL A 6 3.48 5.44 14.55
N PRO A 7 3.53 6.37 15.53
CA PRO A 7 4.74 7.13 15.83
C PRO A 7 5.97 6.26 16.06
N ALA A 8 7.14 6.79 15.74
CA ALA A 8 8.44 6.17 15.99
C ALA A 8 9.37 7.20 16.63
N ALA A 9 9.84 6.93 17.85
CA ALA A 9 10.87 7.72 18.50
C ALA A 9 12.23 7.27 17.97
N ALA A 10 13.04 8.20 17.44
CA ALA A 10 14.32 7.86 16.80
C ALA A 10 15.29 7.16 17.76
N ASP A 11 15.27 7.52 19.05
CA ASP A 11 16.16 6.95 20.07
C ASP A 11 15.92 5.46 20.34
N ASP A 12 14.74 4.93 19.99
CA ASP A 12 14.41 3.50 20.14
C ASP A 12 14.89 2.65 18.95
N TRP A 13 15.44 3.29 17.91
CA TRP A 13 15.78 2.63 16.65
C TRP A 13 17.29 2.57 16.42
N THR A 14 17.73 1.51 15.75
CA THR A 14 19.13 1.31 15.34
C THR A 14 19.40 1.76 13.89
N THR A 15 18.38 2.29 13.23
CA THR A 15 18.38 2.90 11.88
C THR A 15 17.43 4.08 11.91
N ASP A 16 17.48 4.97 10.92
CA ASP A 16 16.43 5.98 10.78
C ASP A 16 15.07 5.27 10.54
N PRO A 17 14.05 5.45 11.40
CA PRO A 17 12.75 4.82 11.22
C PRO A 17 12.06 5.19 9.91
N PHE A 18 12.41 6.31 9.27
CA PHE A 18 11.82 6.75 8.01
C PHE A 18 12.83 6.79 6.85
N GLY A 19 14.05 6.30 7.07
CA GLY A 19 15.12 6.27 6.07
C GLY A 19 15.04 5.11 5.06
N ALA A 20 14.25 4.06 5.37
CA ALA A 20 14.12 2.86 4.54
C ALA A 20 15.48 2.20 4.22
N GLU A 21 16.30 1.99 5.26
CA GLU A 21 17.64 1.41 5.13
C GLU A 21 17.55 -0.10 4.87
N GLU A 22 18.27 -0.60 3.86
CA GLU A 22 18.45 -2.03 3.67
C GLU A 22 19.70 -2.51 4.41
N ARG A 23 19.54 -3.45 5.34
CA ARG A 23 20.63 -4.02 6.14
C ARG A 23 20.38 -5.50 6.39
N ASP A 24 21.39 -6.31 6.11
CA ASP A 24 21.36 -7.78 6.22
C ASP A 24 20.23 -8.43 5.41
N GLY A 25 19.90 -7.86 4.25
CA GLY A 25 18.83 -8.33 3.37
C GLY A 25 17.42 -8.02 3.87
N LEU A 26 17.29 -7.15 4.87
CA LEU A 26 16.02 -6.68 5.42
C LEU A 26 15.87 -5.18 5.21
N LEU A 27 14.66 -4.73 4.88
CA LEU A 27 14.32 -3.31 4.81
C LEU A 27 13.85 -2.83 6.18
N TRP A 28 14.59 -1.91 6.79
CA TRP A 28 14.29 -1.33 8.08
C TRP A 28 13.53 -0.01 7.90
N GLY A 29 12.32 0.04 8.46
CA GLY A 29 11.52 1.26 8.46
C GLY A 29 10.18 1.08 9.17
N ARG A 30 9.69 2.16 9.80
CA ARG A 30 8.35 2.24 10.35
C ARG A 30 7.34 2.13 9.21
N GLY A 31 6.49 1.12 9.32
CA GLY A 31 5.49 0.78 8.32
C GLY A 31 5.97 -0.16 7.23
N ALA A 32 7.24 -0.61 7.27
CA ALA A 32 7.75 -1.59 6.33
C ALA A 32 6.92 -2.88 6.34
N VAL A 33 6.53 -3.39 7.51
CA VAL A 33 5.68 -4.58 7.66
C VAL A 33 4.21 -4.24 7.92
N ASP A 34 3.91 -3.10 8.52
CA ASP A 34 2.55 -2.68 8.88
C ASP A 34 2.21 -1.30 8.31
N MET A 35 1.65 -1.22 7.10
CA MET A 35 1.46 -2.34 6.15
C MET A 35 1.91 -2.01 4.72
N LYS A 36 2.95 -1.18 4.61
CA LYS A 36 3.39 -0.64 3.31
C LYS A 36 4.02 -1.69 2.41
N ASP A 37 4.58 -2.77 2.94
CA ASP A 37 5.00 -3.93 2.14
C ASP A 37 3.81 -4.52 1.37
N MET A 38 2.70 -4.77 2.03
CA MET A 38 1.51 -5.36 1.43
C MET A 38 0.91 -4.40 0.39
N ASP A 39 0.83 -3.10 0.71
CA ASP A 39 0.35 -2.09 -0.23
C ASP A 39 1.26 -2.02 -1.48
N ALA A 40 2.58 -2.07 -1.29
CA ALA A 40 3.54 -2.11 -2.40
C ALA A 40 3.40 -3.40 -3.24
N MET A 41 3.23 -4.56 -2.60
CA MET A 41 3.01 -5.85 -3.29
C MET A 41 1.73 -5.84 -4.12
N ILE A 42 0.64 -5.27 -3.61
CA ILE A 42 -0.62 -5.13 -4.34
C ILE A 42 -0.40 -4.28 -5.59
N LEU A 43 0.21 -3.10 -5.45
CA LEU A 43 0.47 -2.20 -6.57
C LEU A 43 1.44 -2.82 -7.59
N ALA A 44 2.48 -3.50 -7.14
CA ALA A 44 3.44 -4.18 -8.01
C ALA A 44 2.79 -5.29 -8.83
N SER A 45 1.93 -6.10 -8.20
CA SER A 45 1.19 -7.19 -8.85
C SER A 45 0.22 -6.67 -9.89
N VAL A 46 -0.55 -5.64 -9.53
CA VAL A 46 -1.46 -4.96 -10.43
C VAL A 46 -0.72 -4.38 -11.64
N ALA A 47 0.41 -3.71 -11.40
CA ALA A 47 1.21 -3.15 -12.47
C ALA A 47 1.84 -4.24 -13.36
N ALA A 48 2.15 -5.41 -12.81
CA ALA A 48 2.63 -6.55 -13.60
C ALA A 48 1.56 -7.08 -14.58
N ILE A 49 0.32 -7.25 -14.10
CA ILE A 49 -0.83 -7.64 -14.95
C ILE A 49 -1.01 -6.65 -16.11
N LEU A 50 -1.04 -5.35 -15.79
CA LEU A 50 -1.23 -4.30 -16.81
C LEU A 50 -0.08 -4.26 -17.82
N ARG A 51 1.17 -4.42 -17.36
CA ARG A 51 2.34 -4.46 -18.26
C ARG A 51 2.39 -5.70 -19.14
N ALA A 52 1.80 -6.81 -18.70
CA ALA A 52 1.67 -8.02 -19.52
C ALA A 52 0.59 -7.89 -20.62
N GLY A 53 -0.19 -6.79 -20.61
CA GLY A 53 -1.32 -6.62 -21.52
C GLY A 53 -2.54 -7.47 -21.14
N GLU A 54 -2.53 -8.03 -19.92
CA GLU A 54 -3.62 -8.84 -19.39
C GLU A 54 -4.69 -7.95 -18.76
N GLN A 55 -5.92 -8.46 -18.67
CA GLN A 55 -7.00 -7.81 -17.93
C GLN A 55 -7.53 -8.74 -16.83
N PRO A 56 -7.74 -8.21 -15.61
CA PRO A 56 -8.45 -8.95 -14.58
C PRO A 56 -9.86 -9.34 -15.06
N ALA A 57 -10.32 -10.54 -14.69
CA ALA A 57 -11.63 -11.05 -15.09
C ALA A 57 -12.83 -10.24 -14.55
N ARG A 58 -12.59 -9.36 -13.57
CA ARG A 58 -13.56 -8.46 -12.93
C ARG A 58 -12.91 -7.11 -12.66
N ASP A 59 -13.73 -6.09 -12.44
CA ASP A 59 -13.22 -4.80 -12.00
C ASP A 59 -12.43 -4.96 -10.68
N LEU A 60 -11.22 -4.43 -10.65
CA LEU A 60 -10.40 -4.37 -9.46
C LEU A 60 -10.43 -2.94 -8.93
N ILE A 61 -10.81 -2.82 -7.65
CA ILE A 61 -10.82 -1.57 -6.91
C ILE A 61 -9.82 -1.71 -5.77
N VAL A 62 -8.76 -0.91 -5.79
CA VAL A 62 -7.77 -0.86 -4.72
C VAL A 62 -7.99 0.40 -3.90
N VAL A 63 -8.19 0.23 -2.59
CA VAL A 63 -8.47 1.31 -1.64
C VAL A 63 -7.43 1.29 -0.52
N PHE A 64 -6.86 2.46 -0.22
CA PHE A 64 -6.05 2.67 0.97
C PHE A 64 -6.66 3.73 1.89
N PHE A 65 -6.57 3.47 3.19
CA PHE A 65 -7.03 4.37 4.26
C PHE A 65 -5.86 5.06 4.95
N ALA A 66 -6.04 6.24 5.51
CA ALA A 66 -4.95 7.02 6.11
C ALA A 66 -5.02 7.16 7.64
N GLU A 67 -5.92 6.48 8.35
CA GLU A 67 -6.18 6.73 9.78
C GLU A 67 -6.46 5.43 10.56
N LEU A 68 -5.85 4.30 10.18
CA LEU A 68 -6.18 3.00 10.78
C LEU A 68 -5.35 2.68 12.03
N SER A 69 -4.15 3.25 12.15
CA SER A 69 -3.20 2.96 13.23
C SER A 69 -3.40 3.80 14.50
N CYS A 70 -4.31 4.77 14.47
CA CYS A 70 -4.74 5.54 15.64
C CYS A 70 -5.73 4.72 16.49
N SER A 71 -5.34 4.38 17.72
CA SER A 71 -6.15 3.55 18.64
C SER A 71 -7.35 4.27 19.28
N ASP A 72 -7.63 5.52 18.88
CA ASP A 72 -8.59 6.43 19.52
C ASP A 72 -10.02 6.36 18.96
N GLY A 73 -10.32 5.36 18.11
CA GLY A 73 -11.70 4.93 17.86
C GLY A 73 -12.53 5.85 16.94
N PHE A 74 -11.90 6.79 16.24
CA PHE A 74 -12.57 7.56 15.19
C PHE A 74 -12.31 6.93 13.82
N GLY A 75 -13.36 6.31 13.28
CA GLY A 75 -13.29 5.57 12.02
C GLY A 75 -12.82 6.38 10.80
N VAL A 76 -12.34 5.62 9.82
CA VAL A 76 -11.99 5.94 8.43
C VAL A 76 -12.66 7.21 7.85
N ASN A 77 -11.93 8.34 7.85
CA ASN A 77 -12.35 9.58 7.18
C ASN A 77 -11.43 10.02 6.03
N GLY A 78 -10.35 9.30 5.74
CA GLY A 78 -9.43 9.62 4.64
C GLY A 78 -9.15 8.41 3.78
N SER A 79 -9.76 8.34 2.59
CA SER A 79 -9.27 7.48 1.51
C SER A 79 -8.20 8.25 0.74
N VAL A 80 -6.96 7.81 0.82
CA VAL A 80 -5.87 8.31 -0.01
C VAL A 80 -5.66 7.23 -1.06
N LEU A 81 -6.11 7.50 -2.29
CA LEU A 81 -5.93 6.69 -3.50
C LEU A 81 -6.95 5.54 -3.70
N MET A 82 -7.68 5.69 -4.80
CA MET A 82 -8.60 4.70 -5.37
C MET A 82 -8.10 4.36 -6.78
N TYR A 83 -7.63 3.13 -7.01
CA TYR A 83 -7.33 2.67 -8.36
C TYR A 83 -8.50 1.84 -8.90
N PHE A 84 -9.00 2.23 -10.08
CA PHE A 84 -9.97 1.47 -10.84
C PHE A 84 -9.29 0.83 -12.04
N ILE A 85 -9.33 -0.50 -12.12
CA ILE A 85 -8.96 -1.24 -13.32
C ILE A 85 -10.20 -1.97 -13.78
N SER A 86 -10.72 -1.56 -14.94
CA SER A 86 -11.96 -2.12 -15.45
C SER A 86 -11.71 -3.27 -16.41
N HIS A 87 -12.48 -4.34 -16.24
CA HIS A 87 -12.55 -5.49 -17.15
C HIS A 87 -13.30 -5.19 -18.46
N ARG A 88 -13.82 -3.96 -18.65
CA ARG A 88 -14.63 -3.64 -19.81
C ARG A 88 -13.75 -3.42 -21.03
N SER A 89 -13.65 -4.45 -21.85
CA SER A 89 -13.41 -4.35 -23.29
C SER A 89 -14.46 -3.39 -23.88
N PHE A 90 -14.08 -2.14 -24.13
CA PHE A 90 -14.80 -1.33 -25.13
C PHE A 90 -14.44 -1.89 -26.50
N GLY A 91 -15.14 -2.96 -26.92
CA GLY A 91 -14.92 -3.66 -28.18
C GLY A 91 -16.25 -3.91 -28.88
N CYS A 92 -16.52 -3.07 -29.87
CA CYS A 92 -17.38 -3.23 -31.05
C CYS A 92 -18.32 -4.46 -31.09
N MET A 93 -19.63 -4.21 -31.07
CA MET A 93 -20.59 -4.96 -31.89
C MET A 93 -20.87 -4.16 -33.17
#